data_AF-A0A7K4I7Y0-F1
#
_entry.id   AF-A0A7K4I7Y0-F1
#
_cell.length_a   1.000
_cell.length_b   1.000
_cell.length_c   1.000
_cell.angle_alpha   90.00
_cell.angle_beta   90.00
_cell.angle_gamma   90.00
#
_symmetry.space_group_name_H-M   'P 1'
#
loop_
_entity.id
_entity.type
_entity.pdbx_description
1 polymer ?
#
loop_
_entity_poly.entity_id
_entity_poly.type
_entity_poly.pdbx_seq_one_letter_code
_entity_poly.pdbx_strand_id
1 'polypeptide(L)'
;MEDLSRYYTLLRDPARRKIIEILGVQEKIGFKELRESLGLGVGTVYYHLDMLSDFIVQDKQRKYRLNDSGQMLYRVLKDGSIPAALEMSEAFSHRIAKWLFLSPIFARTSKPLRFLPVSIAILLIGAVGTAYARLDSALFFYFPYSVYNFTSIIVLYLSNWIGLFLFTEFFTYLLYRRVGNDLQLFTCLGLAAFPMAIFPYIYLFMSNVYSQYVMFILQLWSVLLVSAALCFGKGLRLDKAIVISLTAIYLNIAVLFILGRFT
;
A
#
# COMPACT_ATOMS: atom_id res chain seq x y z
N MET A 1 -16.49 5.39 -7.63
CA MET A 1 -17.88 5.75 -7.25
C MET A 1 -18.91 4.78 -7.84
N GLU A 2 -18.90 4.48 -9.13
CA GLU A 2 -19.88 3.54 -9.74
C GLU A 2 -19.72 2.08 -9.28
N ASP A 3 -18.51 1.60 -9.00
CA ASP A 3 -18.32 0.17 -8.68
C ASP A 3 -18.70 -0.19 -7.23
N LEU A 4 -18.38 0.67 -6.24
CA LEU A 4 -18.66 0.39 -4.82
C LEU A 4 -20.12 0.58 -4.43
N SER A 5 -20.79 1.56 -5.04
CA SER A 5 -22.25 1.67 -4.98
C SER A 5 -22.91 0.43 -5.59
N ARG A 6 -22.38 -0.13 -6.69
CA ARG A 6 -22.89 -1.38 -7.28
C ARG A 6 -22.70 -2.58 -6.34
N TYR A 7 -21.54 -2.75 -5.71
CA TYR A 7 -21.30 -3.82 -4.72
C TYR A 7 -22.27 -3.74 -3.52
N TYR A 8 -22.45 -2.56 -2.93
CA TYR A 8 -23.38 -2.36 -1.80
C TYR A 8 -24.85 -2.49 -2.21
N THR A 9 -25.21 -2.02 -3.40
CA THR A 9 -26.58 -2.15 -3.92
C THR A 9 -26.93 -3.61 -4.23
N LEU A 10 -25.97 -4.38 -4.75
CA LEU A 10 -26.12 -5.83 -4.99
C LEU A 10 -26.31 -6.60 -3.66
N LEU A 11 -25.52 -6.30 -2.64
CA LEU A 11 -25.59 -6.99 -1.33
C LEU A 11 -26.74 -6.56 -0.41
N ARG A 12 -27.51 -5.54 -0.80
CA ARG A 12 -28.71 -5.10 -0.05
C ARG A 12 -29.85 -6.13 -0.12
N ASP A 13 -29.85 -6.94 -1.17
CA ASP A 13 -30.84 -8.00 -1.35
C ASP A 13 -30.43 -9.26 -0.56
N PRO A 14 -31.34 -9.82 0.26
CA PRO A 14 -31.04 -10.95 1.13
C PRO A 14 -30.75 -12.25 0.37
N ALA A 15 -31.36 -12.46 -0.81
CA ALA A 15 -31.12 -13.65 -1.62
C ALA A 15 -29.72 -13.61 -2.26
N ARG A 16 -29.32 -12.45 -2.80
CA ARG A 16 -27.97 -12.26 -3.36
C ARG A 16 -26.88 -12.42 -2.29
N ARG A 17 -27.11 -11.90 -1.09
CA ARG A 17 -26.21 -12.11 0.05
C ARG A 17 -26.06 -13.59 0.39
N LYS A 18 -27.18 -14.29 0.51
CA LYS A 18 -27.22 -15.71 0.86
C LYS A 18 -26.53 -16.58 -0.20
N ILE A 19 -26.63 -16.22 -1.49
CA ILE A 19 -25.88 -16.89 -2.58
C ILE A 19 -24.37 -16.78 -2.35
N ILE A 20 -23.87 -15.58 -2.08
CA ILE A 20 -22.43 -15.35 -1.86
C ILE A 20 -21.94 -16.08 -0.61
N GLU A 21 -22.74 -16.10 0.46
CA GLU A 21 -22.42 -16.85 1.68
C GLU A 21 -22.33 -18.35 1.44
N ILE A 22 -23.31 -18.95 0.77
CA ILE A 22 -23.34 -20.38 0.45
C ILE A 22 -22.13 -20.76 -0.41
N LEU A 23 -21.87 -20.00 -1.48
CA LEU A 23 -20.73 -20.26 -2.38
C LEU A 23 -19.37 -20.04 -1.72
N GLY A 24 -19.29 -19.14 -0.74
CA GLY A 24 -18.09 -18.91 0.06
C GLY A 24 -17.78 -20.04 1.04
N VAL A 25 -18.80 -20.77 1.51
CA VAL A 25 -18.64 -21.90 2.43
C VAL A 25 -18.45 -23.23 1.70
N GLN A 26 -19.23 -23.48 0.65
CA GLN A 26 -19.27 -24.79 -0.01
C GLN A 26 -18.32 -24.92 -1.21
N GLU A 27 -17.56 -23.86 -1.55
CA GLU A 27 -16.67 -23.69 -2.72
C GLU A 27 -17.33 -23.90 -4.10
N LYS A 28 -18.18 -24.92 -4.26
CA LYS A 28 -18.93 -25.28 -5.47
C LYS A 28 -20.29 -25.86 -5.11
N ILE A 29 -21.34 -25.38 -5.77
CA ILE A 29 -22.71 -25.89 -5.57
C ILE A 29 -23.45 -26.10 -6.89
N GLY A 30 -24.30 -27.12 -6.97
CA GLY A 30 -25.19 -27.32 -8.11
C GLY A 30 -26.41 -26.38 -8.07
N PHE A 31 -27.04 -26.13 -9.23
CA PHE A 31 -28.25 -25.30 -9.29
C PHE A 31 -29.39 -25.83 -8.39
N LYS A 32 -29.60 -27.15 -8.37
CA LYS A 32 -30.66 -27.79 -7.58
C LYS A 32 -30.47 -27.55 -6.08
N GLU A 33 -29.27 -27.81 -5.58
CA GLU A 33 -28.88 -27.60 -4.17
C GLU A 33 -28.96 -26.12 -3.79
N LEU A 34 -28.50 -25.22 -4.66
CA LEU A 34 -28.58 -23.78 -4.44
C LEU A 34 -30.02 -23.31 -4.35
N ARG A 35 -30.88 -23.78 -5.27
CA ARG A 35 -32.32 -23.46 -5.26
C ARG A 35 -32.99 -23.95 -3.98
N GLU A 36 -32.73 -25.19 -3.57
CA GLU A 36 -33.27 -25.78 -2.33
C GLU A 36 -32.84 -24.96 -1.10
N SER A 37 -31.58 -24.54 -1.05
CA SER A 37 -31.03 -23.72 0.06
C SER A 37 -31.62 -22.30 0.12
N LEU A 38 -32.01 -21.75 -1.03
CA LEU A 38 -32.61 -20.42 -1.13
C LEU A 38 -34.13 -20.43 -0.93
N GLY A 39 -34.81 -21.53 -1.23
CA GLY A 39 -36.28 -21.63 -1.17
C GLY A 39 -36.99 -20.79 -2.23
N LEU A 40 -36.32 -20.44 -3.33
CA LEU A 40 -36.83 -19.54 -4.37
C LEU A 40 -37.31 -20.29 -5.63
N GLY A 41 -38.16 -19.61 -6.41
CA GLY A 41 -38.61 -20.09 -7.72
C GLY A 41 -37.46 -20.16 -8.74
N VAL A 42 -37.56 -21.06 -9.71
CA VAL A 42 -36.51 -21.30 -10.73
C VAL A 42 -36.07 -20.01 -11.42
N GLY A 43 -37.04 -19.22 -11.92
CA GLY A 43 -36.76 -17.96 -12.61
C GLY A 43 -36.10 -16.91 -11.71
N THR A 44 -36.50 -16.84 -10.43
CA THR A 44 -35.93 -15.91 -9.46
C THR A 44 -34.47 -16.22 -9.14
N VAL A 45 -34.12 -17.51 -9.03
CA VAL A 45 -32.73 -17.92 -8.83
C VAL A 45 -31.88 -17.54 -10.04
N TYR A 46 -32.37 -17.79 -11.26
CA TYR A 46 -31.66 -17.36 -12.47
C TYR A 46 -31.47 -15.85 -12.56
N TYR A 47 -32.48 -15.07 -12.20
CA TYR A 47 -32.38 -13.61 -12.13
C TYR A 47 -31.27 -13.15 -11.18
N HIS A 48 -31.19 -13.72 -9.98
CA HIS A 48 -30.12 -13.36 -9.04
C HIS A 48 -28.73 -13.83 -9.49
N LEU A 49 -28.64 -14.99 -10.12
CA LEU A 49 -27.37 -15.50 -10.68
C LEU A 49 -26.88 -14.60 -11.83
N ASP A 50 -27.78 -14.14 -12.69
CA ASP A 50 -27.47 -13.22 -13.78
C ASP A 50 -26.95 -11.87 -13.26
N MET A 51 -27.61 -11.33 -12.24
CA MET A 51 -27.17 -10.11 -11.55
C MET A 51 -25.82 -10.28 -10.81
N LEU A 52 -25.43 -11.52 -10.50
CA LEU A 52 -24.17 -11.86 -9.84
C LEU A 52 -23.12 -12.41 -10.82
N SER A 53 -23.37 -12.39 -12.13
CA SER A 53 -22.50 -12.97 -13.17
C SER A 53 -21.05 -12.47 -13.11
N ASP A 54 -20.83 -11.22 -12.70
CA ASP A 54 -19.49 -10.64 -12.52
C ASP A 54 -18.70 -11.22 -11.31
N PHE A 55 -19.36 -11.96 -10.41
CA PHE A 55 -18.82 -12.48 -9.14
C PHE A 55 -18.76 -14.00 -9.07
N ILE A 56 -19.51 -14.67 -9.93
CA ILE A 56 -19.65 -16.12 -9.95
C ILE A 56 -19.19 -16.66 -11.29
N VAL A 57 -18.61 -17.84 -11.28
CA VAL A 57 -18.24 -18.57 -12.49
C VAL A 57 -18.89 -19.94 -12.42
N GLN A 58 -19.41 -20.39 -13.55
CA GLN A 58 -19.89 -21.75 -13.71
C GLN A 58 -18.76 -22.62 -14.25
N ASP A 59 -18.52 -23.76 -13.60
CA ASP A 59 -17.51 -24.70 -14.07
C ASP A 59 -18.05 -25.63 -15.17
N LYS A 60 -17.15 -26.49 -15.70
CA LYS A 60 -17.50 -27.46 -16.75
C LYS A 60 -18.58 -28.48 -16.31
N GLN A 61 -18.78 -28.66 -15.01
CA GLN A 61 -19.79 -29.55 -14.42
C GLN A 61 -21.11 -28.81 -14.12
N ARG A 62 -21.28 -27.58 -14.61
CA ARG A 62 -22.43 -26.71 -14.34
C ARG A 62 -22.59 -26.33 -12.87
N LYS A 63 -21.54 -26.44 -12.05
CA LYS A 63 -21.54 -25.97 -10.66
C LYS A 63 -21.09 -24.51 -10.58
N TYR A 64 -21.71 -23.76 -9.70
CA TYR A 64 -21.37 -22.36 -9.46
C TYR A 64 -20.30 -22.26 -8.38
N ARG A 65 -19.35 -21.33 -8.58
CA ARG A 65 -18.32 -20.97 -7.60
C ARG A 65 -18.05 -19.47 -7.64
N LEU A 66 -17.49 -18.92 -6.56
CA LEU A 66 -17.01 -17.54 -6.55
C LEU A 66 -15.74 -17.40 -7.41
N ASN A 67 -15.64 -16.30 -8.17
CA ASN A 67 -14.37 -15.84 -8.74
C ASN A 67 -13.60 -14.98 -7.71
N ASP A 68 -12.47 -14.41 -8.12
CA ASP A 68 -11.64 -13.59 -7.21
C ASP A 68 -12.43 -12.40 -6.62
N SER A 69 -13.24 -11.73 -7.44
CA SER A 69 -14.12 -10.63 -7.02
C SER A 69 -15.21 -11.10 -6.05
N GLY A 70 -15.84 -12.25 -6.32
CA GLY A 70 -16.83 -12.87 -5.44
C GLY A 70 -16.25 -13.31 -4.10
N GLN A 71 -15.03 -13.85 -4.08
CA GLN A 71 -14.33 -14.19 -2.84
C GLN A 71 -14.02 -12.95 -2.00
N MET A 72 -13.64 -11.84 -2.64
CA MET A 72 -13.49 -10.56 -1.95
C MET A 72 -14.82 -10.09 -1.34
N LEU A 73 -15.92 -10.20 -2.09
CA LEU A 73 -17.26 -9.84 -1.61
C LEU A 73 -17.70 -10.69 -0.41
N TYR A 74 -17.41 -12.00 -0.44
CA TYR A 74 -17.68 -12.90 0.69
C TYR A 74 -16.88 -12.53 1.95
N ARG A 75 -15.61 -12.13 1.81
CA ARG A 75 -14.80 -11.66 2.96
C ARG A 75 -15.37 -10.37 3.55
N VAL A 76 -15.83 -9.44 2.72
CA VAL A 76 -16.50 -8.19 3.18
C VAL A 76 -17.74 -8.52 3.99
N LEU A 77 -18.55 -9.48 3.54
CA LEU A 77 -19.77 -9.93 4.23
C LEU A 77 -19.47 -10.60 5.57
N LYS A 78 -18.44 -11.45 5.62
CA LYS A 78 -18.10 -12.24 6.81
C LYS A 78 -17.41 -11.41 7.90
N ASP A 79 -16.50 -10.52 7.51
CA ASP A 79 -15.66 -9.77 8.44
C ASP A 79 -16.22 -8.36 8.76
N GLY A 80 -17.31 -7.95 8.08
CA GLY A 80 -17.94 -6.64 8.28
C GLY A 80 -17.07 -5.44 7.89
N SER A 81 -15.89 -5.69 7.30
CA SER A 81 -14.92 -4.69 6.90
C SER A 81 -14.58 -4.85 5.43
N ILE A 82 -14.70 -3.76 4.67
CA ILE A 82 -14.13 -3.69 3.33
C ILE A 82 -12.61 -3.91 3.48
N PRO A 83 -11.98 -4.84 2.74
CA PRO A 83 -10.53 -4.96 2.73
C PRO A 83 -9.95 -3.57 2.43
N ALA A 84 -9.09 -3.05 3.32
CA ALA A 84 -8.52 -1.71 3.16
C ALA A 84 -7.87 -1.51 1.77
N ALA A 85 -7.41 -2.59 1.14
CA ALA A 85 -6.91 -2.63 -0.24
C ALA A 85 -7.93 -2.17 -1.31
N LEU A 86 -9.24 -2.42 -1.11
CA LEU A 86 -10.31 -2.02 -2.02
C LEU A 86 -10.73 -0.55 -1.85
N GLU A 87 -10.86 -0.06 -0.61
CA GLU A 87 -11.04 1.38 -0.34
C GLU A 87 -9.86 2.20 -0.89
N MET A 88 -8.66 1.64 -0.78
CA MET A 88 -7.40 2.23 -1.26
C MET A 88 -7.31 2.28 -2.78
N SER A 89 -7.74 1.24 -3.49
CA SER A 89 -7.79 1.26 -4.96
C SER A 89 -8.76 2.33 -5.49
N GLU A 90 -9.83 2.63 -4.75
CA GLU A 90 -10.76 3.71 -5.09
C GLU A 90 -10.22 5.10 -4.74
N ALA A 91 -9.63 5.27 -3.54
CA ALA A 91 -9.02 6.53 -3.09
C ALA A 91 -7.90 7.01 -4.02
N PHE A 92 -7.21 6.08 -4.69
CA PHE A 92 -6.16 6.37 -5.67
C PHE A 92 -6.63 6.29 -7.14
N SER A 93 -7.93 6.22 -7.43
CA SER A 93 -8.44 6.00 -8.80
C SER A 93 -8.32 7.22 -9.73
N HIS A 94 -8.20 8.43 -9.19
CA HIS A 94 -7.93 9.62 -10.00
C HIS A 94 -6.57 9.51 -10.70
N ARG A 95 -6.52 9.84 -12.00
CA ARG A 95 -5.33 9.65 -12.86
C ARG A 95 -4.05 10.30 -12.29
N ILE A 96 -4.20 11.44 -11.61
CA ILE A 96 -3.11 12.16 -10.93
C ILE A 96 -2.70 11.45 -9.64
N ALA A 97 -3.65 11.01 -8.80
CA ALA A 97 -3.38 10.27 -7.57
C ALA A 97 -2.68 8.93 -7.86
N LYS A 98 -3.10 8.22 -8.92
CA LYS A 98 -2.48 6.96 -9.35
C LYS A 98 -0.99 7.12 -9.68
N TRP A 99 -0.61 8.26 -10.26
CA TRP A 99 0.78 8.56 -10.62
C TRP A 99 1.57 9.06 -9.42
N LEU A 100 0.98 9.96 -8.61
CA LEU A 100 1.59 10.53 -7.42
C LEU A 100 1.86 9.47 -6.34
N PHE A 101 0.95 8.52 -6.13
CA PHE A 101 1.11 7.49 -5.09
C PHE A 101 1.75 6.20 -5.62
N LEU A 102 2.17 6.16 -6.89
CA LEU A 102 2.70 4.97 -7.58
C LEU A 102 1.83 3.71 -7.33
N SER A 103 0.52 3.90 -7.17
CA SER A 103 -0.45 2.86 -6.83
C SER A 103 -0.38 1.60 -7.70
N PRO A 104 -0.16 1.66 -9.04
CA PRO A 104 -0.05 0.44 -9.85
C PRO A 104 1.26 -0.33 -9.60
N ILE A 105 2.32 0.33 -9.13
CA ILE A 105 3.59 -0.31 -8.79
C ILE A 105 3.46 -1.00 -7.43
N PHE A 106 2.91 -0.30 -6.44
CA PHE A 106 2.65 -0.88 -5.12
C PHE A 106 1.64 -2.03 -5.16
N ALA A 107 0.58 -1.93 -5.95
CA ALA A 107 -0.40 -3.02 -6.12
C ALA A 107 0.22 -4.31 -6.70
N ARG A 108 1.27 -4.20 -7.53
CA ARG A 108 2.03 -5.34 -8.05
C ARG A 108 2.97 -5.97 -7.02
N THR A 109 3.16 -5.33 -5.86
CA THR A 109 4.03 -5.81 -4.77
C THR A 109 3.37 -6.91 -3.93
N SER A 110 2.16 -7.35 -4.29
CA SER A 110 1.51 -8.56 -3.74
C SER A 110 2.34 -9.84 -3.87
N LYS A 111 3.35 -9.85 -4.75
CA LYS A 111 4.44 -10.85 -4.79
C LYS A 111 5.77 -10.18 -4.42
N PRO A 112 6.08 -9.98 -3.13
CA PRO A 112 7.19 -9.13 -2.68
C PRO A 112 8.55 -9.59 -3.22
N LEU A 113 8.78 -10.91 -3.32
CA LEU A 113 10.02 -11.50 -3.83
C LEU A 113 10.44 -11.01 -5.22
N ARG A 114 9.48 -10.61 -6.08
CA ARG A 114 9.79 -10.13 -7.43
C ARG A 114 10.27 -8.68 -7.45
N PHE A 115 9.79 -7.85 -6.53
CA PHE A 115 10.10 -6.42 -6.46
C PHE A 115 11.14 -6.07 -5.39
N LEU A 116 11.46 -7.02 -4.51
CA LEU A 116 12.50 -6.89 -3.51
C LEU A 116 13.87 -6.48 -4.10
N PRO A 117 14.36 -7.08 -5.22
CA PRO A 117 15.64 -6.67 -5.80
C PRO A 117 15.63 -5.21 -6.28
N VAL A 118 14.49 -4.73 -6.79
CA VAL A 118 14.32 -3.33 -7.24
C VAL A 118 14.36 -2.39 -6.06
N SER A 119 13.66 -2.74 -4.98
CA SER A 119 13.66 -1.98 -3.72
C SER A 119 15.07 -1.87 -3.12
N ILE A 120 15.81 -2.98 -3.08
CA ILE A 120 17.21 -3.01 -2.64
C ILE A 120 18.09 -2.14 -3.56
N ALA A 121 17.92 -2.24 -4.88
CA ALA A 121 18.68 -1.44 -5.83
C ALA A 121 18.46 0.07 -5.62
N ILE A 122 17.22 0.51 -5.37
CA ILE A 122 16.91 1.91 -5.08
C ILE A 122 17.64 2.38 -3.81
N LEU A 123 17.62 1.57 -2.75
CA LEU A 123 18.31 1.91 -1.51
C LEU A 123 19.84 1.97 -1.69
N LEU A 124 20.42 1.04 -2.45
CA LEU A 124 21.85 1.04 -2.75
C LEU A 124 22.26 2.24 -3.61
N ILE A 125 21.47 2.56 -4.64
CA ILE A 125 21.68 3.74 -5.49
C ILE A 125 21.60 5.01 -4.63
N GLY A 126 20.59 5.13 -3.75
CA GLY A 126 20.50 6.25 -2.81
C GLY A 126 21.71 6.36 -1.89
N ALA A 127 22.19 5.24 -1.34
CA ALA A 127 23.37 5.21 -0.47
C ALA A 127 24.65 5.65 -1.20
N VAL A 128 24.85 5.21 -2.44
CA VAL A 128 26.00 5.63 -3.25
C VAL A 128 25.88 7.10 -3.64
N GLY A 129 24.70 7.55 -4.05
CA GLY A 129 24.44 8.94 -4.43
C GLY A 129 24.71 9.91 -3.29
N THR A 130 24.23 9.60 -2.08
CA THR A 130 24.47 10.42 -0.87
C THR A 130 25.95 10.52 -0.53
N ALA A 131 26.67 9.40 -0.58
CA ALA A 131 28.10 9.36 -0.28
C ALA A 131 28.93 10.11 -1.35
N TYR A 132 28.54 10.04 -2.63
CA TYR A 132 29.20 10.78 -3.69
C TYR A 132 28.94 12.30 -3.59
N ALA A 133 27.71 12.70 -3.25
CA ALA A 133 27.33 14.09 -3.05
C ALA A 133 27.79 14.67 -1.69
N ARG A 134 28.40 13.86 -0.81
CA ARG A 134 28.81 14.21 0.56
C ARG A 134 27.67 14.82 1.39
N LEU A 135 26.49 14.22 1.28
CA LEU A 135 25.29 14.63 1.99
C LEU A 135 25.05 13.76 3.22
N ASP A 136 24.84 14.39 4.37
CA ASP A 136 24.34 13.73 5.57
C ASP A 136 22.85 13.45 5.42
N SER A 137 22.47 12.17 5.43
CA SER A 137 21.06 11.77 5.41
C SER A 137 20.48 11.71 6.82
N ALA A 138 19.25 12.19 7.00
CA ALA A 138 18.44 12.01 8.20
C ALA A 138 16.99 11.70 7.80
N LEU A 139 16.71 10.42 7.51
CA LEU A 139 15.47 9.91 6.93
C LEU A 139 15.05 10.70 5.66
N PHE A 140 14.21 11.72 5.85
CA PHE A 140 13.61 12.55 4.79
C PHE A 140 14.37 13.85 4.51
N PHE A 141 15.49 14.11 5.20
CA PHE A 141 16.29 15.33 5.04
C PHE A 141 17.72 15.01 4.60
N TYR A 142 18.31 15.95 3.87
CA TYR A 142 19.72 15.96 3.54
C TYR A 142 20.39 17.25 4.00
N PHE A 143 21.60 17.11 4.54
CA PHE A 143 22.41 18.24 4.97
C PHE A 143 23.74 18.25 4.21
N PRO A 144 24.14 19.40 3.62
CA PRO A 144 25.40 19.51 2.89
C PRO A 144 26.60 19.52 3.84
N TYR A 145 27.78 19.24 3.29
CA TYR A 145 29.07 19.27 3.99
C TYR A 145 29.19 18.25 5.12
N SER A 146 28.98 16.97 4.78
CA SER A 146 29.25 15.88 5.71
C SER A 146 30.72 15.85 6.15
N VAL A 147 30.94 15.71 7.45
CA VAL A 147 32.27 15.47 8.06
C VAL A 147 32.65 13.98 8.00
N TYR A 148 31.68 13.12 7.64
CA TYR A 148 31.87 11.68 7.65
C TYR A 148 32.56 11.16 6.39
N ASN A 149 33.26 10.04 6.56
CA ASN A 149 33.85 9.30 5.45
C ASN A 149 32.78 8.65 4.57
N PHE A 150 33.12 8.37 3.31
CA PHE A 150 32.22 7.77 2.31
C PHE A 150 31.45 6.54 2.84
N THR A 151 32.16 5.59 3.46
CA THR A 151 31.55 4.37 4.03
C THR A 151 30.59 4.69 5.16
N SER A 152 30.92 5.66 6.01
CA SER A 152 30.07 6.06 7.14
C SER A 152 28.77 6.72 6.66
N ILE A 153 28.81 7.50 5.57
CA ILE A 153 27.60 8.07 4.95
C ILE A 153 26.68 6.96 4.42
N ILE A 154 27.23 5.95 3.73
CA ILE A 154 26.48 4.79 3.24
C ILE A 154 25.79 4.07 4.40
N VAL A 155 26.55 3.78 5.47
CA VAL A 155 26.03 3.07 6.64
C VAL A 155 24.94 3.89 7.32
N LEU A 156 25.12 5.20 7.46
CA LEU A 156 24.13 6.10 8.05
C LEU A 156 22.83 6.11 7.23
N TYR A 157 22.93 6.19 5.90
CA TYR A 157 21.77 6.15 4.99
C TYR A 157 20.98 4.86 5.14
N LEU A 158 21.65 3.70 5.09
CA LEU A 158 20.98 2.42 5.24
C LEU A 158 20.38 2.25 6.65
N SER A 159 21.10 2.71 7.68
CA SER A 159 20.62 2.67 9.07
C SER A 159 19.35 3.50 9.26
N ASN A 160 19.27 4.67 8.63
CA ASN A 160 18.06 5.48 8.63
C ASN A 160 16.86 4.74 8.02
N TRP A 161 17.03 4.11 6.85
CA TRP A 161 15.94 3.37 6.21
C TRP A 161 15.51 2.13 7.00
N ILE A 162 16.46 1.40 7.58
CA ILE A 162 16.16 0.29 8.49
C ILE A 162 15.42 0.82 9.73
N GLY A 163 15.86 1.95 10.29
CA GLY A 163 15.19 2.64 11.38
C GLY A 163 13.76 3.03 11.05
N LEU A 164 13.50 3.55 9.85
CA LEU A 164 12.14 3.86 9.38
C LEU A 164 11.28 2.59 9.27
N PHE A 165 11.83 1.51 8.71
CA PHE A 165 11.12 0.23 8.64
C PHE A 165 10.72 -0.26 10.04
N LEU A 166 11.67 -0.33 10.98
CA LEU A 166 11.40 -0.74 12.36
C LEU A 166 10.42 0.19 13.07
N PHE A 167 10.54 1.51 12.86
CA PHE A 167 9.62 2.50 13.40
C PHE A 167 8.19 2.24 12.90
N THR A 168 8.02 2.08 11.58
CA THR A 168 6.71 1.85 11.00
C THR A 168 6.12 0.50 11.42
N GLU A 169 6.92 -0.54 11.56
CA GLU A 169 6.52 -1.85 12.08
C GLU A 169 6.01 -1.71 13.52
N PHE A 170 6.80 -1.07 14.38
CA PHE A 170 6.47 -0.84 15.77
C PHE A 170 5.18 -0.03 15.94
N PHE A 171 5.03 1.09 15.24
CA PHE A 171 3.83 1.93 15.34
C PHE A 171 2.60 1.26 14.73
N THR A 172 2.75 0.47 13.67
CA THR A 172 1.66 -0.31 13.09
C THR A 172 1.16 -1.37 14.07
N TYR A 173 2.08 -2.03 14.79
CA TYR A 173 1.75 -2.96 15.86
C TYR A 173 1.11 -2.25 17.06
N LEU A 174 1.73 -1.17 17.56
CA LEU A 174 1.32 -0.46 18.76
C LEU A 174 -0.08 0.17 18.62
N LEU A 175 -0.32 0.89 17.53
CA LEU A 175 -1.56 1.64 17.34
C LEU A 175 -2.70 0.80 16.77
N TYR A 176 -2.39 -0.16 15.90
CA TYR A 176 -3.40 -0.87 15.10
C TYR A 176 -3.36 -2.39 15.27
N ARG A 177 -2.44 -2.95 16.07
CA ARG A 177 -2.29 -4.40 16.33
C ARG A 177 -2.21 -5.25 15.07
N ARG A 178 -1.71 -4.67 13.97
CA ARG A 178 -1.53 -5.36 12.69
C ARG A 178 -0.17 -6.04 12.69
N VAL A 179 -0.17 -7.36 12.44
CA VAL A 179 1.03 -8.20 12.41
C VAL A 179 1.14 -8.88 11.04
N GLY A 180 2.37 -9.09 10.58
CA GLY A 180 2.68 -9.81 9.35
C GLY A 180 2.82 -8.93 8.11
N ASN A 181 3.19 -9.58 7.00
CA ASN A 181 3.50 -8.93 5.72
C ASN A 181 4.72 -7.99 5.72
N ASP A 182 5.66 -8.25 6.63
CA ASP A 182 6.84 -7.42 6.89
C ASP A 182 7.73 -7.28 5.65
N LEU A 183 7.87 -8.37 4.89
CA LEU A 183 8.63 -8.38 3.64
C LEU A 183 7.99 -7.48 2.56
N GLN A 184 6.66 -7.44 2.49
CA GLN A 184 5.96 -6.55 1.58
C GLN A 184 6.08 -5.10 2.03
N LEU A 185 5.96 -4.83 3.33
CA LEU A 185 6.19 -3.49 3.88
C LEU A 185 7.62 -3.00 3.55
N PHE A 186 8.63 -3.83 3.79
CA PHE A 186 10.02 -3.49 3.48
C PHE A 186 10.21 -3.18 1.98
N THR A 187 9.65 -4.03 1.11
CA THR A 187 9.71 -3.82 -0.34
C THR A 187 9.06 -2.50 -0.73
N CYS A 188 7.87 -2.21 -0.20
CA CYS A 188 7.15 -0.97 -0.45
C CYS A 188 7.92 0.26 0.09
N LEU A 189 8.49 0.19 1.29
CA LEU A 189 9.25 1.33 1.84
C LEU A 189 10.49 1.65 1.01
N GLY A 190 11.24 0.66 0.54
CA GLY A 190 12.38 0.93 -0.35
C GLY A 190 11.96 1.45 -1.73
N LEU A 191 10.76 1.10 -2.24
CA LEU A 191 10.19 1.77 -3.42
C LEU A 191 9.80 3.22 -3.11
N ALA A 192 9.24 3.49 -1.92
CA ALA A 192 8.88 4.83 -1.46
C ALA A 192 10.11 5.74 -1.22
N ALA A 193 11.29 5.14 -1.04
CA ALA A 193 12.56 5.85 -0.94
C ALA A 193 13.01 6.50 -2.25
N PHE A 194 12.43 6.12 -3.39
CA PHE A 194 12.86 6.54 -4.73
C PHE A 194 13.05 8.05 -4.90
N PRO A 195 12.11 8.94 -4.52
CA PRO A 195 12.29 10.38 -4.68
C PRO A 195 13.54 10.89 -3.93
N MET A 196 13.74 10.40 -2.70
CA MET A 196 14.87 10.80 -1.87
C MET A 196 16.18 10.14 -2.31
N ALA A 197 16.13 8.95 -2.89
CA ALA A 197 17.32 8.27 -3.44
C ALA A 197 17.88 8.98 -4.67
N ILE A 198 17.04 9.66 -5.46
CA ILE A 198 17.47 10.43 -6.63
C ILE A 198 18.02 11.81 -6.26
N PHE A 199 17.52 12.43 -5.19
CA PHE A 199 17.89 13.79 -4.81
C PHE A 199 19.41 14.08 -4.79
N PRO A 200 20.29 13.22 -4.22
CA PRO A 200 21.73 13.47 -4.19
C PRO A 200 22.34 13.66 -5.58
N TYR A 201 21.81 12.98 -6.59
CA TYR A 201 22.27 13.13 -7.97
C TYR A 201 21.81 14.46 -8.56
N ILE A 202 20.57 14.88 -8.28
CA ILE A 202 20.07 16.20 -8.69
C ILE A 202 20.89 17.32 -8.03
N TYR A 203 21.24 17.15 -6.76
CA TYR A 203 22.04 18.10 -6.00
C TYR A 203 23.39 18.42 -6.67
N LEU A 204 24.04 17.43 -7.30
CA LEU A 204 25.32 17.63 -7.99
C LEU A 204 25.27 18.59 -9.18
N PHE A 205 24.09 18.78 -9.80
CA PHE A 205 23.92 19.59 -11.00
C PHE A 205 23.22 20.92 -10.74
N MET A 206 22.86 21.23 -9.49
CA MET A 206 22.02 22.36 -9.16
C MET A 206 22.66 23.28 -8.12
N SER A 207 22.30 24.57 -8.16
CA SER A 207 22.77 25.52 -7.15
C SER A 207 22.10 25.27 -5.79
N ASN A 208 22.77 25.69 -4.71
CA ASN A 208 22.31 25.46 -3.34
C ASN A 208 20.87 25.97 -3.09
N VAL A 209 20.50 27.13 -3.63
CA VAL A 209 19.17 27.74 -3.42
C VAL A 209 18.07 26.88 -4.05
N TYR A 210 18.23 26.47 -5.31
CA TYR A 210 17.22 25.64 -5.97
C TYR A 210 17.14 24.25 -5.34
N SER A 211 18.26 23.72 -4.83
CA SER A 211 18.31 22.38 -4.27
C SER A 211 17.40 22.20 -3.04
N GLN A 212 17.23 23.26 -2.24
CA GLN A 212 16.35 23.25 -1.07
C GLN A 212 14.88 23.10 -1.47
N TYR A 213 14.43 23.84 -2.49
CA TYR A 213 13.06 23.73 -3.00
C TYR A 213 12.77 22.35 -3.58
N VAL A 214 13.71 21.80 -4.35
CA VAL A 214 13.58 20.45 -4.92
C VAL A 214 13.56 19.39 -3.82
N MET A 215 14.43 19.52 -2.80
CA MET A 215 14.41 18.62 -1.64
C MET A 215 13.05 18.62 -0.96
N PHE A 216 12.47 19.80 -0.70
CA PHE A 216 11.17 19.93 -0.06
C PHE A 216 10.05 19.26 -0.86
N ILE A 217 10.04 19.42 -2.18
CA ILE A 217 9.05 18.77 -3.06
C ILE A 217 9.21 17.24 -3.03
N LEU A 218 10.45 16.73 -3.14
CA LEU A 218 10.72 15.29 -3.10
C LEU A 218 10.44 14.68 -1.74
N GLN A 219 10.66 15.44 -0.66
CA GLN A 219 10.32 15.05 0.70
C GLN A 219 8.81 14.90 0.87
N LEU A 220 8.02 15.88 0.44
CA LEU A 220 6.57 15.80 0.50
C LEU A 220 6.05 14.61 -0.30
N TRP A 221 6.64 14.37 -1.48
CA TRP A 221 6.31 13.20 -2.28
C TRP A 221 6.68 11.88 -1.60
N SER A 222 7.86 11.80 -0.96
CA SER A 222 8.30 10.60 -0.24
C SER A 222 7.39 10.26 0.93
N VAL A 223 6.92 11.25 1.70
CA VAL A 223 5.95 11.02 2.80
C VAL A 223 4.63 10.45 2.29
N LEU A 224 4.14 10.96 1.15
CA LEU A 224 2.94 10.40 0.50
C LEU A 224 3.18 8.95 0.06
N LEU A 225 4.34 8.64 -0.51
CA LEU A 225 4.70 7.27 -0.91
C LEU A 225 4.89 6.34 0.30
N VAL A 226 5.43 6.81 1.42
CA VAL A 226 5.51 6.03 2.67
C VAL A 226 4.11 5.73 3.21
N SER A 227 3.19 6.69 3.10
CA SER A 227 1.78 6.46 3.46
C SER A 227 1.15 5.38 2.57
N ALA A 228 1.39 5.44 1.25
CA ALA A 228 0.99 4.37 0.34
C ALA A 228 1.67 3.04 0.66
N ALA A 229 2.96 3.04 1.03
CA ALA A 229 3.69 1.82 1.39
C ALA A 229 3.09 1.13 2.62
N LEU A 230 2.63 1.88 3.62
CA LEU A 230 1.92 1.35 4.78
C LEU A 230 0.54 0.79 4.43
N CYS A 231 -0.17 1.50 3.54
CA CYS A 231 -1.43 1.04 2.98
C CYS A 231 -1.26 -0.31 2.27
N PHE A 232 -0.41 -0.41 1.25
CA PHE A 232 -0.22 -1.64 0.48
C PHE A 232 0.55 -2.73 1.23
N GLY A 233 1.50 -2.34 2.08
CA GLY A 233 2.36 -3.26 2.84
C GLY A 233 1.66 -3.89 4.04
N LYS A 234 0.88 -3.13 4.81
CA LYS A 234 0.23 -3.62 6.04
C LYS A 234 -1.30 -3.70 5.93
N GLY A 235 -1.89 -3.27 4.83
CA GLY A 235 -3.33 -3.23 4.66
C GLY A 235 -3.99 -2.21 5.60
N LEU A 236 -3.30 -1.11 5.89
CA LEU A 236 -3.88 0.01 6.65
C LEU A 236 -4.76 0.87 5.76
N ARG A 237 -5.76 1.51 6.36
CA ARG A 237 -6.51 2.59 5.70
C ARG A 237 -5.64 3.84 5.57
N LEU A 238 -5.91 4.66 4.56
CA LEU A 238 -5.08 5.82 4.22
C LEU A 238 -5.01 6.86 5.33
N ASP A 239 -6.12 7.13 6.00
CA ASP A 239 -6.19 7.99 7.19
C ASP A 239 -5.19 7.56 8.26
N LYS A 240 -5.15 6.26 8.57
CA LYS A 240 -4.25 5.67 9.58
C LYS A 240 -2.79 5.67 9.14
N ALA A 241 -2.54 5.39 7.86
CA ALA A 241 -1.19 5.37 7.29
C ALA A 241 -0.56 6.78 7.24
N ILE A 242 -1.35 7.80 6.90
CA ILE A 242 -0.93 9.21 6.93
C ILE A 242 -0.55 9.63 8.35
N VAL A 243 -1.29 9.19 9.37
CA VAL A 243 -0.93 9.50 10.77
C VAL A 243 0.44 8.93 11.12
N ILE A 244 0.75 7.68 10.76
CA ILE A 244 2.06 7.08 11.03
C ILE A 244 3.18 7.80 10.26
N SER A 245 2.99 8.09 8.97
CA SER A 245 4.01 8.76 8.16
C SER A 245 4.28 10.19 8.62
N LEU A 246 3.23 10.94 9.00
CA LEU A 246 3.36 12.26 9.60
C LEU A 246 4.07 12.19 10.95
N THR A 247 3.74 11.20 11.79
CA THR A 247 4.44 10.99 13.06
C THR A 247 5.94 10.76 12.83
N ALA A 248 6.30 9.93 11.83
CA ALA A 248 7.70 9.67 11.49
C ALA A 248 8.45 10.95 11.10
N ILE A 249 7.88 11.79 10.23
CA ILE A 249 8.53 13.04 9.81
C ILE A 249 8.59 14.07 10.95
N TYR A 250 7.54 14.23 11.76
CA TYR A 250 7.56 15.18 12.88
C TYR A 250 8.54 14.77 13.97
N LEU A 251 8.63 13.48 14.30
CA LEU A 251 9.64 12.99 15.23
C LEU A 251 11.05 13.20 14.68
N ASN A 252 11.26 12.96 13.38
CA ASN A 252 12.54 13.22 12.75
C ASN A 252 12.93 14.72 12.84
N ILE A 253 11.99 15.63 12.58
CA ILE A 253 12.20 17.07 12.73
C ILE A 253 12.56 17.42 14.18
N ALA A 254 11.82 16.87 15.16
CA ALA A 254 12.09 17.13 16.58
C ALA A 254 13.49 16.65 16.99
N VAL A 255 13.89 15.44 16.56
CA VAL A 255 15.24 14.91 16.82
C VAL A 255 16.30 15.79 16.17
N LEU A 256 16.11 16.21 14.92
CA LEU A 256 17.05 17.08 14.22
C LEU A 256 17.17 18.47 14.86
N PHE A 257 16.07 19.01 15.40
CA PHE A 257 16.07 20.26 16.15
C PHE A 257 16.85 20.12 17.46
N ILE A 258 16.63 19.05 18.22
CA ILE A 258 17.38 18.75 19.46
C ILE A 258 18.88 18.59 19.17
N LEU A 259 19.23 17.99 18.02
CA LEU A 259 20.61 17.83 17.56
C LEU A 259 21.22 19.13 16.99
N GLY A 260 20.48 20.25 16.96
CA GLY A 260 20.96 21.54 16.45
C GLY A 260 21.26 21.55 14.95
N ARG A 261 20.62 20.67 14.16
CA ARG A 261 20.88 20.56 12.71
C ARG A 261 20.14 21.62 11.87
N PHE A 262 19.21 22.36 12.48
CA PHE A 262 18.45 23.45 11.84
C PHE A 262 18.87 24.85 12.29
N THR A 263 19.88 24.96 13.16
CA THR A 263 20.49 26.20 13.66
C THR A 263 21.85 26.41 13.03
#